data_AF-A0A078JWP6-F1
#
_entry.id   AF-A0A078JWP6-F1
#
_cell.length_a   1.000
_cell.length_b   1.000
_cell.length_c   1.000
_cell.angle_alpha   90.00
_cell.angle_beta   90.00
_cell.angle_gamma   90.00
#
_symmetry.space_group_name_H-M   'P 1'
#
loop_
_entity.id
_entity.type
_entity.pdbx_description
1 polymer ?
#
loop_
_entity_poly.entity_id
_entity_poly.type
_entity_poly.pdbx_seq_one_letter_code
_entity_poly.pdbx_strand_id
1 'polypeptide(L)'
;MADVEELQHENQSLEKKPRHKGKHDKLKPWDDDPNIDRWKVEKFDPAWNPTGMLEVSSFSTLFPQYREKYLQDSWPTIESALKQYGVACKLNLVEGSMTVSTTRKTRDPYIIVKARDLIKLLSRSVPAPQAIKILEDEVQCDIIKIGSLVRNKERFVKRRQRLVGPNSSTLKAMEILTDCYILVQGSTVAAMGSFKGLKQVRRVVEQCMRNEIHPVYQIKDLMMRRELAKDPALATESWDRFLPKFRKYGPSFLLVLTIESVSAFDDCGRGHHLLVDKQLESGEFFLNDKKKSEKKWQEKQEKQTEKSTEKKRMRDASFIPPEEPLQSSNNSNKYEEGKKDLTELTQSLKSKTKELKKQKKTQEKVNAEEYIAV
;
A
#
# COMPACT_ATOMS: atom_id res chain seq x y z
N MET A 1 -20.67 -5.95 -9.86
CA MET A 1 -21.01 -6.29 -8.45
C MET A 1 -21.87 -7.55 -8.33
N ALA A 2 -22.29 -8.19 -9.43
CA ALA A 2 -23.06 -9.44 -9.41
C ALA A 2 -22.18 -10.72 -9.43
N ASP A 3 -20.97 -10.66 -9.96
CA ASP A 3 -20.17 -11.88 -10.25
C ASP A 3 -19.38 -12.45 -9.05
N VAL A 4 -19.51 -11.84 -7.86
CA VAL A 4 -18.78 -12.28 -6.65
C VAL A 4 -19.67 -13.04 -5.67
N GLU A 5 -21.00 -12.93 -5.80
CA GLU A 5 -21.96 -13.67 -4.96
C GLU A 5 -22.21 -15.10 -5.45
N GLU A 6 -21.96 -15.42 -6.72
CA GLU A 6 -22.19 -16.78 -7.25
C GLU A 6 -21.15 -17.82 -6.76
N LEU A 7 -19.95 -17.41 -6.35
CA LEU A 7 -18.90 -18.35 -5.91
C LEU A 7 -19.01 -18.79 -4.44
N GLN A 8 -19.93 -18.21 -3.65
CA GLN A 8 -20.05 -18.51 -2.21
C GLN A 8 -21.18 -19.49 -1.88
N HIS A 9 -22.03 -19.86 -2.84
CA HIS A 9 -23.15 -20.78 -2.62
C HIS A 9 -22.93 -22.23 -3.06
N GLU A 10 -21.78 -22.60 -3.63
CA GLU A 10 -21.53 -24.00 -4.06
C GLU A 10 -21.18 -24.98 -2.92
N ASN A 11 -20.93 -24.52 -1.69
CA ASN A 11 -20.56 -25.40 -0.57
C ASN A 11 -21.70 -25.68 0.43
N GLN A 12 -22.91 -25.20 0.19
CA GLN A 12 -24.07 -25.52 1.02
C GLN A 12 -24.86 -26.66 0.37
N SER A 13 -24.94 -27.78 1.09
CA SER A 13 -25.73 -28.99 0.76
C SER A 13 -25.35 -29.73 -0.53
N LEU A 14 -24.20 -30.43 -0.50
CA LEU A 14 -24.07 -31.68 -1.24
C LEU A 14 -24.92 -32.77 -0.55
N GLU A 15 -26.24 -32.60 -0.52
CA GLU A 15 -27.10 -33.77 -0.43
C GLU A 15 -26.79 -34.59 -1.68
N LYS A 16 -26.18 -35.77 -1.49
CA LYS A 16 -25.87 -36.69 -2.58
C LYS A 16 -27.17 -36.97 -3.33
N LYS A 17 -27.39 -36.30 -4.47
CA LYS A 17 -28.49 -36.62 -5.39
C LYS A 17 -28.48 -38.14 -5.60
N PRO A 18 -29.62 -38.84 -5.45
CA PRO A 18 -29.66 -40.29 -5.58
C PRO A 18 -29.25 -40.66 -7.01
N ARG A 19 -27.99 -41.03 -7.18
CA ARG A 19 -27.49 -41.57 -8.46
C ARG A 19 -28.18 -42.91 -8.66
N HIS A 20 -28.79 -43.09 -9.82
CA HIS A 20 -29.34 -44.38 -10.22
C HIS A 20 -28.17 -45.36 -10.36
N LYS A 21 -27.92 -46.16 -9.31
CA LYS A 21 -26.80 -47.10 -9.26
C LYS A 21 -27.04 -48.18 -10.30
N GLY A 22 -26.19 -48.25 -11.33
CA GLY A 22 -26.19 -49.38 -12.25
C GLY A 22 -25.88 -50.69 -11.50
N LYS A 23 -26.12 -51.85 -12.13
CA LYS A 23 -25.84 -53.17 -11.52
C LYS A 23 -24.38 -53.34 -11.04
N HIS A 24 -23.48 -52.48 -11.52
CA HIS A 24 -22.04 -52.44 -11.19
C HIS A 24 -21.65 -51.36 -10.15
N ASP A 25 -22.55 -50.44 -9.78
CA ASP A 25 -22.34 -49.42 -8.74
C ASP A 25 -22.83 -49.90 -7.36
N LYS A 26 -22.55 -51.17 -7.03
CA LYS A 26 -22.75 -51.65 -5.66
C LYS A 26 -21.66 -51.03 -4.78
N LEU A 27 -22.06 -50.51 -3.62
CA LEU A 27 -21.09 -50.10 -2.61
C LEU A 27 -20.25 -51.33 -2.27
N LYS A 28 -18.93 -51.20 -2.34
CA LYS A 28 -18.06 -52.32 -2.00
C LYS A 28 -18.29 -52.61 -0.51
N PRO A 29 -18.41 -53.89 -0.09
CA PRO A 29 -18.66 -54.23 1.31
C PRO A 29 -17.70 -53.54 2.30
N TRP A 30 -16.46 -53.26 1.85
CA TRP A 30 -15.41 -52.61 2.61
C TRP A 30 -15.32 -51.07 2.44
N ASP A 31 -16.27 -50.44 1.73
CA ASP A 31 -16.31 -48.98 1.59
C ASP A 31 -17.00 -48.27 2.77
N ASP A 32 -17.96 -48.94 3.41
CA ASP A 32 -18.84 -48.36 4.45
C ASP A 32 -18.59 -48.94 5.85
N ASP A 33 -17.58 -49.79 6.05
CA ASP A 33 -17.25 -50.37 7.36
C ASP A 33 -16.79 -49.26 8.34
N PRO A 34 -17.59 -48.90 9.38
CA PRO A 34 -17.26 -47.79 10.28
C PRO A 34 -16.03 -48.06 11.16
N ASN A 35 -15.57 -49.31 11.21
CA ASN A 35 -14.48 -49.77 12.06
C ASN A 35 -13.10 -49.66 11.38
N ILE A 36 -13.04 -49.47 10.06
CA ILE A 36 -11.79 -49.39 9.31
C ILE A 36 -11.45 -47.91 9.08
N ASP A 37 -10.51 -47.39 9.86
CA ASP A 37 -9.93 -46.07 9.60
C ASP A 37 -9.01 -46.15 8.38
N ARG A 38 -9.57 -45.84 7.21
CA ARG A 38 -8.90 -45.86 5.90
C ARG A 38 -7.71 -44.90 5.82
N TRP A 39 -7.59 -43.96 6.77
CA TRP A 39 -6.54 -42.93 6.80
C TRP A 39 -5.45 -43.22 7.83
N LYS A 40 -5.58 -44.33 8.57
CA LYS A 40 -4.55 -44.75 9.52
C LYS A 40 -3.32 -45.24 8.75
N VAL A 41 -2.18 -44.63 9.02
CA VAL A 41 -0.90 -45.02 8.40
C VAL A 41 -0.32 -46.18 9.21
N GLU A 42 -0.23 -47.36 8.59
CA GLU A 42 0.43 -48.51 9.19
C GLU A 42 1.95 -48.39 9.04
N LYS A 43 2.68 -48.76 10.11
CA LYS A 43 4.14 -48.78 10.07
C LYS A 43 4.60 -49.88 9.12
N PHE A 44 5.57 -49.57 8.27
CA PHE A 44 6.15 -50.54 7.35
C PHE A 44 6.83 -51.69 8.11
N ASP A 45 6.46 -52.93 7.77
CA ASP A 45 7.15 -54.11 8.26
C ASP A 45 8.25 -54.56 7.26
N PRO A 46 9.52 -54.63 7.68
CA PRO A 46 10.62 -55.21 6.90
C PRO A 46 10.36 -56.61 6.33
N ALA A 47 9.37 -57.37 6.82
CA ALA A 47 8.98 -58.65 6.26
C ALA A 47 8.29 -58.53 4.89
N TRP A 48 7.65 -57.39 4.58
CA TRP A 48 6.89 -57.21 3.34
C TRP A 48 7.78 -57.11 2.08
N ASN A 49 9.06 -56.76 2.25
CA ASN A 49 10.03 -56.73 1.17
C ASN A 49 11.34 -57.45 1.58
N PRO A 50 11.40 -58.78 1.47
CA PRO A 50 12.59 -59.55 1.88
C PRO A 50 13.77 -59.38 0.91
N THR A 51 13.49 -59.15 -0.37
CA THR A 51 14.50 -59.04 -1.44
C THR A 51 15.22 -57.69 -1.43
N GLY A 52 14.59 -56.66 -0.86
CA GLY A 52 15.13 -55.30 -0.81
C GLY A 52 15.08 -54.58 -2.16
N MET A 53 15.81 -53.47 -2.28
CA MET A 53 15.87 -52.68 -3.52
C MET A 53 16.92 -53.23 -4.49
N LEU A 54 16.51 -53.45 -5.75
CA LEU A 54 17.41 -53.87 -6.84
C LEU A 54 18.19 -52.69 -7.41
N GLU A 55 17.51 -51.57 -7.61
CA GLU A 55 18.08 -50.35 -8.19
C GLU A 55 18.47 -49.33 -7.12
N VAL A 56 19.47 -48.51 -7.44
CA VAL A 56 19.97 -47.45 -6.57
C VAL A 56 19.26 -46.15 -6.92
N SER A 57 18.44 -45.64 -6.01
CA SER A 57 17.91 -44.29 -6.05
C SER A 57 18.84 -43.38 -5.25
N SER A 58 19.25 -42.26 -5.85
CA SER A 58 20.15 -41.29 -5.22
C SER A 58 19.56 -39.88 -5.30
N PHE A 59 19.57 -39.16 -4.18
CA PHE A 59 19.18 -37.76 -4.10
C PHE A 59 20.31 -36.93 -3.51
N SER A 60 20.59 -35.78 -4.10
CA SER A 60 21.56 -34.82 -3.58
C SER A 60 20.91 -33.46 -3.34
N THR A 61 21.37 -32.76 -2.31
CA THR A 61 20.94 -31.39 -2.00
C THR A 61 22.15 -30.56 -1.58
N LEU A 62 22.28 -29.38 -2.17
CA LEU A 62 23.31 -28.40 -1.81
C LEU A 62 22.96 -27.70 -0.50
N PHE A 63 23.98 -27.36 0.29
CA PHE A 63 23.84 -26.57 1.51
C PHE A 63 24.77 -25.36 1.49
N PRO A 64 24.43 -24.29 2.22
CA PRO A 64 25.25 -23.09 2.25
C PRO A 64 26.49 -23.26 3.14
N GLN A 65 27.60 -22.60 2.77
CA GLN A 65 28.91 -22.74 3.42
C GLN A 65 28.89 -22.55 4.94
N TYR A 66 28.11 -21.59 5.46
CA TYR A 66 28.04 -21.36 6.92
C TYR A 66 27.49 -22.54 7.71
N ARG A 67 26.82 -23.50 7.05
CA ARG A 67 26.20 -24.66 7.68
C ARG A 67 27.14 -25.85 7.82
N GLU A 68 28.28 -25.81 7.13
CA GLU A 68 29.27 -26.88 7.03
C GLU A 68 29.73 -27.40 8.39
N LYS A 69 30.20 -26.51 9.27
CA LYS A 69 30.73 -26.87 10.60
C LYS A 69 29.71 -27.66 11.42
N TYR A 70 28.45 -27.21 11.44
CA TYR A 70 27.41 -27.93 12.17
C TYR A 70 27.09 -29.29 11.54
N LEU A 71 27.05 -29.36 10.21
CA LEU A 71 26.77 -30.62 9.53
C LEU A 71 27.87 -31.63 9.81
N GLN A 72 29.14 -31.21 9.80
CA GLN A 72 30.27 -32.06 10.16
C GLN A 72 30.12 -32.63 11.59
N ASP A 73 29.78 -31.78 12.56
CA ASP A 73 29.62 -32.20 13.97
C ASP A 73 28.41 -33.14 14.17
N SER A 74 27.31 -32.89 13.46
CA SER A 74 26.05 -33.63 13.61
C SER A 74 25.88 -34.83 12.65
N TRP A 75 26.79 -34.98 11.69
CA TRP A 75 26.73 -36.03 10.66
C TRP A 75 26.69 -37.46 11.23
N PRO A 76 27.48 -37.82 12.25
CA PRO A 76 27.45 -39.18 12.80
C PRO A 76 26.07 -39.58 13.35
N THR A 77 25.34 -38.61 13.92
CA THR A 77 23.98 -38.82 14.42
C THR A 77 23.00 -39.07 13.27
N ILE A 78 23.16 -38.38 12.14
CA ILE A 78 22.33 -38.56 10.95
C ILE A 78 22.63 -39.91 10.29
N GLU A 79 23.91 -40.26 10.18
CA GLU A 79 24.35 -41.53 9.60
C GLU A 79 23.85 -42.73 10.42
N SER A 80 23.95 -42.66 11.75
CA SER A 80 23.43 -43.72 12.61
C SER A 80 21.91 -43.90 12.49
N ALA A 81 21.15 -42.81 12.35
CA ALA A 81 19.71 -42.87 12.13
C ALA A 81 19.35 -43.48 10.76
N LEU A 82 20.00 -43.05 9.67
CA LEU A 82 19.74 -43.58 8.32
C LEU A 82 20.19 -45.03 8.13
N LYS A 83 21.25 -45.44 8.85
CA LYS A 83 21.76 -46.82 8.82
C LYS A 83 20.73 -47.83 9.35
N GLN A 84 19.87 -47.45 10.29
CA GLN A 84 18.78 -48.31 10.79
C GLN A 84 17.80 -48.72 9.67
N TYR A 85 17.61 -47.85 8.69
CA TYR A 85 16.75 -48.10 7.54
C TYR A 85 17.51 -48.63 6.30
N GLY A 86 18.82 -48.88 6.44
CA GLY A 86 19.67 -49.34 5.35
C GLY A 86 19.89 -48.30 4.25
N VAL A 87 19.77 -47.00 4.54
CA VAL A 87 20.06 -45.91 3.60
C VAL A 87 21.48 -45.42 3.81
N ALA A 88 22.24 -45.27 2.72
CA ALA A 88 23.60 -44.72 2.78
C ALA A 88 23.55 -43.20 2.60
N CYS A 89 24.37 -42.48 3.37
CA CYS A 89 24.50 -41.02 3.27
C CYS A 89 25.96 -40.61 3.11
N LYS A 90 26.22 -39.60 2.29
CA LYS A 90 27.55 -39.01 2.06
C LYS A 90 27.48 -37.49 2.20
N LEU A 91 28.46 -36.92 2.90
CA LEU A 91 28.66 -35.47 3.03
C LEU A 91 29.89 -35.08 2.20
N ASN A 92 29.69 -34.21 1.21
CA ASN A 92 30.76 -33.62 0.41
C ASN A 92 30.97 -32.17 0.82
N LEU A 93 32.11 -31.89 1.46
CA LEU A 93 32.48 -30.54 1.93
C LEU A 93 33.01 -29.66 0.79
N VAL A 94 33.65 -30.25 -0.22
CA VAL A 94 34.23 -29.51 -1.36
C VAL A 94 33.13 -28.93 -2.24
N GLU A 95 32.12 -29.75 -2.55
CA GLU A 95 30.95 -29.30 -3.33
C GLU A 95 29.88 -28.62 -2.47
N GLY A 96 29.94 -28.78 -1.14
CA GLY A 96 28.86 -28.36 -0.25
C GLY A 96 27.55 -29.11 -0.50
N SER A 97 27.63 -30.42 -0.72
CA SER A 97 26.48 -31.26 -1.08
C SER A 97 26.27 -32.42 -0.08
N MET A 98 25.00 -32.73 0.20
CA MET A 98 24.59 -33.91 0.97
C MET A 98 23.90 -34.87 0.02
N THR A 99 24.36 -36.13 -0.02
CA THR A 99 23.79 -37.16 -0.87
C THR A 99 23.26 -38.32 -0.04
N VAL A 100 22.05 -38.78 -0.36
CA VAL A 100 21.45 -40.00 0.20
C VAL A 100 21.17 -40.99 -0.93
N SER A 101 21.46 -42.26 -0.69
CA SER A 101 21.33 -43.32 -1.69
C SER A 101 20.77 -44.59 -1.07
N THR A 102 19.87 -45.27 -1.78
CA THR A 102 19.41 -46.60 -1.38
C THR A 102 20.53 -47.62 -1.50
N THR A 103 20.44 -48.69 -0.70
CA THR A 103 21.36 -49.82 -0.77
C THR A 103 20.56 -51.11 -0.97
N ARG A 104 21.25 -52.22 -1.25
CA ARG A 104 20.62 -53.55 -1.31
C ARG A 104 19.96 -53.97 0.01
N LYS A 105 20.29 -53.30 1.12
CA LYS A 105 19.72 -53.55 2.45
C LYS A 105 18.48 -52.71 2.73
N THR A 106 18.16 -51.73 1.89
CA THR A 106 16.95 -50.92 2.02
C THR A 106 15.75 -51.79 1.69
N ARG A 107 14.83 -51.96 2.65
CA ARG A 107 13.60 -52.76 2.47
C ARG A 107 12.37 -51.90 2.22
N ASP A 108 12.26 -50.78 2.92
CA ASP A 108 11.19 -49.80 2.69
C ASP A 108 11.46 -49.01 1.39
N PRO A 109 10.58 -49.06 0.38
CA PRO A 109 10.74 -48.29 -0.84
C PRO A 109 10.54 -46.78 -0.64
N TYR A 110 9.73 -46.35 0.34
CA TYR A 110 9.37 -44.93 0.52
C TYR A 110 10.37 -44.18 1.42
N ILE A 111 11.18 -44.87 2.22
CA ILE A 111 12.15 -44.23 3.12
C ILE A 111 13.14 -43.29 2.41
N ILE A 112 13.47 -43.56 1.15
CA ILE A 112 14.37 -42.70 0.37
C ILE A 112 13.79 -41.30 0.13
N VAL A 113 12.46 -41.21 0.02
CA VAL A 113 11.73 -39.94 -0.13
C VAL A 113 11.83 -39.12 1.15
N LYS A 114 11.71 -39.79 2.30
CA LYS A 114 11.91 -39.16 3.62
C LYS A 114 13.35 -38.76 3.87
N ALA A 115 14.32 -39.59 3.48
CA ALA A 115 15.74 -39.27 3.56
C ALA A 115 16.11 -38.05 2.69
N ARG A 116 15.50 -37.93 1.51
CA ARG A 116 15.61 -36.72 0.66
C ARG A 116 15.05 -35.49 1.39
N ASP A 117 13.94 -35.64 2.07
CA ASP A 117 13.30 -34.53 2.78
C ASP A 117 14.07 -34.14 4.06
N LEU A 118 14.72 -35.11 4.71
CA LEU A 118 15.70 -34.88 5.78
C LEU A 118 16.86 -33.99 5.32
N ILE A 119 17.53 -34.32 4.21
CA ILE A 119 18.66 -33.50 3.72
C ILE A 119 18.20 -32.11 3.26
N LYS A 120 16.97 -31.96 2.76
CA LYS A 120 16.37 -30.65 2.46
C LYS A 120 16.10 -29.83 3.73
N LEU A 121 15.66 -30.45 4.82
CA LEU A 121 15.47 -29.75 6.09
C LEU A 121 16.81 -29.30 6.70
N LEU A 122 17.83 -30.14 6.63
CA LEU A 122 19.18 -29.82 7.08
C LEU A 122 19.79 -28.64 6.30
N SER A 123 19.55 -28.56 4.98
CA SER A 123 19.98 -27.43 4.16
C SER A 123 19.24 -26.12 4.50
N ARG A 124 18.06 -26.21 5.12
CA ARG A 124 17.27 -25.08 5.67
C ARG A 124 17.54 -24.84 7.16
N SER A 125 18.71 -25.27 7.64
CA SER A 125 19.19 -25.07 9.02
C SER A 125 18.30 -25.64 10.12
N VAL A 126 17.45 -26.61 9.84
CA VAL A 126 16.75 -27.35 10.90
C VAL A 126 17.79 -28.14 11.71
N PRO A 127 17.70 -28.15 13.06
CA PRO A 127 18.59 -28.95 13.88
C PRO A 127 18.45 -30.45 13.60
N ALA A 128 19.56 -31.18 13.55
CA ALA A 128 19.59 -32.62 13.29
C ALA A 128 18.63 -33.45 14.16
N PRO A 129 18.55 -33.30 15.50
CA PRO A 129 17.63 -34.12 16.32
C PRO A 129 16.15 -33.86 15.97
N GLN A 130 15.81 -32.65 15.54
CA GLN A 130 14.46 -32.33 15.12
C GLN A 130 14.20 -32.84 13.71
N ALA A 131 15.17 -32.74 12.81
CA ALA A 131 15.06 -33.19 11.43
C ALA A 131 14.90 -34.71 11.32
N ILE A 132 15.58 -35.50 12.17
CA ILE A 132 15.51 -36.98 12.19
C ILE A 132 14.07 -37.50 12.39
N LYS A 133 13.21 -36.75 13.08
CA LYS A 133 11.79 -37.09 13.26
C LYS A 133 11.02 -37.25 11.95
N ILE A 134 11.52 -36.69 10.83
CA ILE A 134 10.90 -36.86 9.51
C ILE A 134 10.94 -38.30 8.99
N LEU A 135 11.77 -39.17 9.59
CA LEU A 135 11.84 -40.57 9.22
C LEU A 135 10.59 -41.34 9.70
N GLU A 136 9.88 -40.83 10.71
CA GLU A 136 8.61 -41.37 11.20
C GLU A 136 7.48 -41.15 10.16
N ASP A 137 6.47 -42.02 10.12
CA ASP A 137 5.38 -41.97 9.11
C ASP A 137 4.38 -40.84 9.32
N GLU A 138 4.18 -40.42 10.57
CA GLU A 138 3.19 -39.40 10.93
C GLU A 138 3.67 -37.96 10.67
N VAL A 139 4.99 -37.78 10.59
CA VAL A 139 5.62 -36.47 10.43
C VAL A 139 5.93 -36.24 8.96
N GLN A 140 5.50 -35.10 8.45
CA GLN A 140 5.83 -34.61 7.12
C GLN A 140 6.52 -33.26 7.20
N CYS A 141 7.12 -32.83 6.09
CA CYS A 141 7.77 -31.54 6.00
C CYS A 141 7.15 -30.68 4.90
N ASP A 142 7.19 -29.37 5.09
CA ASP A 142 6.83 -28.40 4.07
C ASP A 142 7.82 -27.24 4.03
N ILE A 143 8.27 -26.88 2.83
CA ILE A 143 9.19 -25.76 2.60
C ILE A 143 8.44 -24.67 1.84
N ILE A 144 8.02 -23.64 2.57
CA ILE A 144 7.21 -22.55 2.04
C ILE A 144 8.14 -21.42 1.54
N LYS A 145 8.08 -21.13 0.24
CA LYS A 145 8.83 -20.04 -0.38
C LYS A 145 8.13 -18.71 -0.14
N ILE A 146 8.71 -17.84 0.68
CA ILE A 146 8.17 -16.52 0.99
C ILE A 146 8.82 -15.38 0.21
N GLY A 147 10.00 -15.61 -0.37
CA GLY A 147 10.77 -14.56 -1.05
C GLY A 147 10.08 -13.92 -2.26
N SER A 148 9.23 -14.65 -2.98
CA SER A 148 8.52 -14.14 -4.16
C SER A 148 7.21 -13.41 -3.84
N LEU A 149 6.74 -13.45 -2.59
CA LEU A 149 5.44 -12.88 -2.22
C LEU A 149 5.48 -11.36 -2.04
N VAL A 150 6.66 -10.77 -1.83
CA VAL A 150 6.82 -9.34 -1.54
C VAL A 150 7.94 -8.76 -2.40
N ARG A 151 7.64 -7.71 -3.19
CA ARG A 151 8.61 -7.06 -4.09
C ARG A 151 9.68 -6.26 -3.33
N ASN A 152 9.27 -5.48 -2.33
CA ASN A 152 10.18 -4.57 -1.62
C ASN A 152 10.89 -5.28 -0.47
N LYS A 153 12.23 -5.20 -0.42
CA LYS A 153 13.06 -5.87 0.59
C LYS A 153 12.73 -5.43 2.02
N GLU A 154 12.57 -4.13 2.28
CA GLU A 154 12.23 -3.62 3.62
C GLU A 154 10.86 -4.13 4.10
N ARG A 155 9.88 -4.13 3.19
CA ARG A 155 8.54 -4.64 3.47
C ARG A 155 8.57 -6.14 3.75
N PHE A 156 9.40 -6.88 3.01
CA PHE A 156 9.63 -8.30 3.23
C PHE A 156 10.20 -8.57 4.63
N VAL A 157 11.24 -7.84 5.04
CA VAL A 157 11.84 -7.98 6.38
C VAL A 157 10.82 -7.65 7.47
N LYS A 158 10.06 -6.56 7.34
CA LYS A 158 9.00 -6.19 8.31
C LYS A 158 7.90 -7.26 8.40
N ARG A 159 7.43 -7.82 7.28
CA ARG A 159 6.41 -8.89 7.27
C ARG A 159 6.94 -10.22 7.80
N ARG A 160 8.20 -10.56 7.50
CA ARG A 160 8.86 -11.75 8.06
C ARG A 160 9.03 -11.62 9.57
N GLN A 161 9.47 -10.45 10.05
CA GLN A 161 9.60 -10.20 11.49
C GLN A 161 8.23 -10.27 12.19
N ARG A 162 7.18 -9.77 11.54
CA ARG A 162 5.79 -9.88 12.03
C ARG A 162 5.34 -11.34 12.18
N LEU A 163 5.74 -12.23 11.27
CA LEU A 163 5.43 -13.67 11.36
C LEU A 163 6.10 -14.31 12.58
N VAL A 164 7.35 -13.94 12.88
CA VAL A 164 8.08 -14.41 14.06
C VAL A 164 7.46 -13.83 15.34
N GLY A 165 7.12 -12.55 15.31
CA GLY A 165 6.60 -11.79 16.45
C GLY A 165 7.69 -11.35 17.45
N PRO A 166 7.32 -10.55 18.46
CA PRO A 166 8.23 -10.18 19.54
C PRO A 166 8.63 -11.43 20.35
N ASN A 167 9.91 -11.58 20.67
CA ASN A 167 10.46 -12.75 21.39
C ASN A 167 10.04 -14.11 20.80
N SER A 168 9.80 -14.19 19.49
CA SER A 168 9.29 -15.40 18.81
C SER A 168 7.96 -15.95 19.36
N SER A 169 7.19 -15.12 20.08
CA SER A 169 5.93 -15.53 20.72
C SER A 169 4.85 -15.96 19.72
N THR A 170 4.74 -15.26 18.60
CA THR A 170 3.77 -15.57 17.53
C THR A 170 4.09 -16.90 16.87
N LEU A 171 5.38 -17.14 16.58
CA LEU A 171 5.86 -18.41 16.05
C LEU A 171 5.62 -19.54 17.05
N LYS A 172 5.97 -19.36 18.33
CA LYS A 172 5.77 -20.40 19.36
C LYS A 172 4.29 -20.74 19.56
N ALA A 173 3.41 -19.74 19.53
CA ALA A 173 1.96 -19.97 19.60
C ALA A 173 1.45 -20.76 18.39
N MET A 174 1.94 -20.46 17.19
CA MET A 174 1.60 -21.25 15.99
C MET A 174 2.08 -22.70 16.11
N GLU A 175 3.30 -22.92 16.61
CA GLU A 175 3.83 -24.28 16.82
C GLU A 175 2.94 -25.10 17.77
N ILE A 176 2.54 -24.51 18.90
CA ILE A 176 1.69 -25.18 19.89
C ILE A 176 0.28 -25.46 19.35
N LEU A 177 -0.28 -24.54 18.56
CA LEU A 177 -1.64 -24.71 18.02
C LEU A 177 -1.72 -25.73 16.89
N THR A 178 -0.67 -25.83 16.07
CA THR A 178 -0.65 -26.69 14.89
C THR A 178 0.11 -28.00 15.11
N ASP A 179 0.69 -28.19 16.30
CA ASP A 179 1.59 -29.29 16.66
C ASP A 179 2.69 -29.48 15.61
N CYS A 180 3.20 -28.36 15.09
CA CYS A 180 4.25 -28.31 14.09
C CYS A 180 5.50 -27.63 14.66
N TYR A 181 6.66 -28.03 14.17
CA TYR A 181 7.91 -27.28 14.34
C TYR A 181 8.09 -26.32 13.18
N ILE A 182 8.37 -25.05 13.44
CA ILE A 182 8.43 -24.02 12.40
C ILE A 182 9.76 -23.26 12.53
N LEU A 183 10.50 -23.18 11.43
CA LEU A 183 11.75 -22.43 11.35
C LEU A 183 11.66 -21.41 10.23
N VAL A 184 11.76 -20.13 10.59
CA VAL A 184 11.77 -19.01 9.64
C VAL A 184 13.22 -18.62 9.36
N GLN A 185 13.70 -18.90 8.15
CA GLN A 185 15.07 -18.57 7.75
C GLN A 185 15.13 -17.94 6.36
N GLY A 186 15.77 -16.77 6.25
CA GLY A 186 16.02 -16.13 4.97
C GLY A 186 14.72 -15.80 4.24
N SER A 187 14.55 -16.45 3.08
CA SER A 187 13.41 -16.32 2.15
C SER A 187 12.47 -17.53 2.14
N THR A 188 12.64 -18.44 3.10
CA THR A 188 11.84 -19.66 3.25
C THR A 188 11.38 -19.87 4.68
N VAL A 189 10.24 -20.54 4.84
CA VAL A 189 9.78 -21.05 6.14
C VAL A 189 9.74 -22.56 6.02
N ALA A 190 10.53 -23.26 6.83
CA ALA A 190 10.49 -24.70 6.96
C ALA A 190 9.50 -25.07 8.06
N ALA A 191 8.60 -26.01 7.79
CA ALA A 191 7.65 -26.54 8.76
C ALA A 191 7.74 -28.07 8.78
N MET A 192 7.58 -28.66 9.96
CA MET A 192 7.51 -30.12 10.15
C MET A 192 6.34 -30.45 11.07
N GLY A 193 5.55 -31.47 10.73
CA GLY A 193 4.42 -31.90 11.57
C GLY A 193 3.39 -32.70 10.79
N SER A 194 2.17 -32.75 11.31
CA SER A 194 1.06 -33.45 10.66
C SER A 194 0.59 -32.73 9.39
N PHE A 195 -0.01 -33.46 8.44
CA PHE A 195 -0.52 -32.88 7.19
C PHE A 195 -1.57 -31.77 7.44
N LYS A 196 -2.44 -31.95 8.44
CA LYS A 196 -3.45 -30.95 8.84
C LYS A 196 -2.78 -29.67 9.35
N GLY A 197 -1.79 -29.81 10.23
CA GLY A 197 -1.01 -28.69 10.77
C GLY A 197 -0.24 -27.94 9.68
N LEU A 198 0.44 -28.66 8.78
CA LEU A 198 1.18 -28.07 7.67
C LEU A 198 0.29 -27.24 6.74
N LYS A 199 -0.92 -27.71 6.42
CA LYS A 199 -1.89 -26.96 5.61
C LYS A 199 -2.32 -25.66 6.29
N GLN A 200 -2.52 -25.69 7.61
CA GLN A 200 -2.84 -24.50 8.40
C GLN A 200 -1.67 -23.52 8.43
N VAL A 201 -0.46 -24.00 8.72
CA VAL A 201 0.77 -23.18 8.73
C VAL A 201 1.00 -22.52 7.37
N ARG A 202 0.87 -23.27 6.27
CA ARG A 202 1.00 -22.72 4.91
C ARG A 202 0.01 -21.58 4.66
N ARG A 203 -1.26 -21.77 5.00
CA ARG A 203 -2.29 -20.73 4.87
C ARG A 203 -1.92 -19.48 5.68
N VAL A 204 -1.48 -19.66 6.92
CA VAL A 204 -1.08 -18.57 7.83
C VAL A 204 0.10 -17.78 7.25
N VAL A 205 1.15 -18.47 6.84
CA VAL A 205 2.37 -17.87 6.30
C VAL A 205 2.09 -17.10 5.00
N GLU A 206 1.34 -17.70 4.06
CA GLU A 206 1.02 -17.06 2.77
C GLU A 206 0.17 -15.80 2.96
N GLN A 207 -0.88 -15.86 3.79
CA GLN A 207 -1.76 -14.72 4.06
C GLN A 207 -1.04 -13.60 4.83
N CYS A 208 -0.14 -13.93 5.77
CA CYS A 208 0.70 -12.96 6.46
C CYS A 208 1.64 -12.23 5.48
N MET A 209 2.25 -12.98 4.54
CA MET A 209 3.16 -12.41 3.54
C MET A 209 2.44 -11.57 2.49
N ARG A 210 1.22 -11.95 2.07
CA ARG A 210 0.37 -11.14 1.16
C ARG A 210 -0.23 -9.91 1.83
N ASN A 211 -0.19 -9.84 3.17
CA ASN A 211 -0.80 -8.79 3.99
C ASN A 211 -2.34 -8.74 3.83
N GLU A 212 -2.94 -9.92 3.75
CA GLU A 212 -4.40 -10.06 3.81
C GLU A 212 -4.87 -10.00 5.26
N ILE A 213 -4.17 -10.72 6.15
CA ILE A 213 -4.53 -10.88 7.56
C ILE A 213 -3.24 -10.87 8.40
N HIS A 214 -3.27 -10.27 9.59
CA HIS A 214 -2.17 -10.32 10.56
C HIS A 214 -2.13 -11.69 11.26
N PRO A 215 -0.95 -12.30 11.50
CA PRO A 215 -0.85 -13.67 12.04
C PRO A 215 -1.55 -13.84 13.39
N VAL A 216 -1.58 -12.79 14.22
CA VAL A 216 -2.32 -12.78 15.50
C VAL A 216 -3.82 -13.06 15.32
N TYR A 217 -4.47 -12.57 14.27
CA TYR A 217 -5.89 -12.88 14.03
C TYR A 217 -6.09 -14.33 13.62
N GLN A 218 -5.15 -14.90 12.87
CA GLN A 218 -5.20 -16.32 12.49
C GLN A 218 -4.90 -17.23 13.67
N ILE A 219 -4.02 -16.83 14.58
CA ILE A 219 -3.79 -17.55 15.85
C ILE A 219 -5.08 -17.59 16.66
N LYS A 220 -5.83 -16.47 16.75
CA LYS A 220 -7.15 -16.44 17.40
C LYS A 220 -8.15 -17.37 16.71
N ASP A 221 -8.20 -17.37 15.38
CA ASP A 221 -9.03 -18.29 14.60
C ASP A 221 -8.67 -19.76 14.89
N LEU A 222 -7.38 -20.12 14.87
CA LEU A 222 -6.90 -21.47 15.20
C LEU A 222 -7.21 -21.86 16.65
N MET A 223 -7.06 -20.93 17.59
CA MET A 223 -7.39 -21.15 19.00
C MET A 223 -8.88 -21.45 19.17
N MET A 224 -9.77 -20.66 18.57
CA MET A 224 -11.21 -20.92 18.64
C MET A 224 -11.61 -22.22 17.93
N ARG A 225 -11.01 -22.51 16.76
CA ARG A 225 -11.23 -23.80 16.09
C ARG A 225 -10.79 -24.99 16.95
N ARG A 226 -9.69 -24.86 17.70
CA ARG A 226 -9.22 -25.92 18.61
C ARG A 226 -10.16 -26.13 19.79
N GLU A 227 -10.72 -25.06 20.34
CA GLU A 227 -11.73 -25.16 21.41
C GLU A 227 -13.04 -25.76 20.90
N LEU A 228 -13.57 -25.28 19.76
CA LEU A 228 -14.79 -25.81 19.13
C LEU A 228 -14.65 -27.29 18.74
N ALA A 229 -13.45 -27.72 18.35
CA ALA A 229 -13.19 -29.12 17.99
C ALA A 229 -13.26 -30.08 19.20
N LYS A 230 -13.17 -29.58 20.44
CA LYS A 230 -13.33 -30.41 21.64
C LYS A 230 -14.80 -30.75 21.91
N ASP A 231 -15.73 -29.91 21.43
CA ASP A 231 -17.16 -30.10 21.65
C ASP A 231 -17.74 -31.07 20.61
N PRO A 232 -18.20 -32.28 21.02
CA PRO A 232 -18.67 -33.29 20.07
C PRO A 232 -19.97 -32.89 19.37
N ALA A 233 -20.79 -32.03 20.00
CA ALA A 233 -22.07 -31.57 19.44
C ALA A 233 -21.90 -30.72 18.17
N LEU A 234 -20.82 -29.94 18.08
CA LEU A 234 -20.57 -29.01 16.97
C LEU A 234 -19.71 -29.60 15.86
N ALA A 235 -19.28 -30.86 15.96
CA ALA A 235 -18.37 -31.48 15.00
C ALA A 235 -18.94 -31.59 13.57
N THR A 236 -20.27 -31.65 13.44
CA THR A 236 -20.96 -31.81 12.15
C THR A 236 -21.39 -30.48 11.53
N GLU A 237 -21.45 -29.40 12.32
CA GLU A 237 -21.95 -28.09 11.90
C GLU A 237 -20.83 -27.17 11.35
N SER A 238 -21.19 -26.19 10.51
CA SER A 238 -20.24 -25.15 10.08
C SER A 238 -19.91 -24.19 11.23
N TRP A 239 -18.62 -23.94 11.43
CA TRP A 239 -18.13 -23.04 12.49
C TRP A 239 -18.07 -21.56 12.10
N ASP A 240 -18.43 -21.19 10.87
CA ASP A 240 -18.25 -19.82 10.36
C ASP A 240 -18.99 -18.73 11.16
N ARG A 241 -20.03 -19.11 11.90
CA ARG A 241 -20.75 -18.21 12.83
C ARG A 241 -19.87 -17.76 14.01
N PHE A 242 -19.03 -18.67 14.50
CA PHE A 242 -18.19 -18.42 15.67
C PHE A 242 -16.86 -17.76 15.31
N LEU A 243 -16.44 -17.88 14.05
CA LEU A 243 -15.16 -17.35 13.61
C LEU A 243 -15.18 -15.83 13.42
N PRO A 244 -14.09 -15.12 13.76
CA PRO A 244 -14.04 -13.67 13.61
C PRO A 244 -14.04 -13.29 12.13
N LYS A 245 -15.04 -12.53 11.70
CA LYS A 245 -15.09 -12.02 10.32
C LYS A 245 -14.24 -10.76 10.20
N PHE A 246 -13.14 -10.84 9.44
CA PHE A 246 -12.31 -9.69 9.15
C PHE A 246 -12.84 -8.96 7.91
N ARG A 247 -13.33 -7.72 8.07
CA ARG A 247 -13.59 -6.84 6.93
C ARG A 247 -12.25 -6.39 6.34
N LYS A 248 -11.98 -6.77 5.10
CA LYS A 248 -10.94 -6.09 4.31
C LYS A 248 -11.41 -4.65 4.12
N TYR A 249 -10.71 -3.71 4.75
CA TYR A 249 -10.81 -2.31 4.34
C TYR A 249 -10.26 -2.24 2.92
N GLY A 250 -11.15 -2.17 1.94
CA GLY A 250 -10.77 -1.79 0.58
C GLY A 250 -10.12 -0.41 0.62
N PRO A 251 -9.34 -0.04 -0.40
CA PRO A 251 -8.97 1.36 -0.54
C PRO A 251 -10.25 2.17 -0.47
N SER A 252 -10.32 3.15 0.43
CA SER A 252 -11.33 4.18 0.31
C SER A 252 -11.18 4.73 -1.09
N PHE A 253 -12.19 4.55 -1.95
CA PHE A 253 -12.21 5.21 -3.23
C PHE A 253 -12.15 6.69 -2.93
N LEU A 254 -10.95 7.28 -3.01
CA LEU A 254 -10.86 8.70 -3.19
C LEU A 254 -11.54 8.93 -4.53
N LEU A 255 -12.67 9.63 -4.49
CA LEU A 255 -13.26 10.23 -5.66
C LEU A 255 -12.23 11.24 -6.17
N VAL A 256 -11.31 10.74 -6.98
CA VAL A 256 -10.38 11.58 -7.73
C VAL A 256 -11.26 12.25 -8.77
N LEU A 257 -11.62 13.51 -8.53
CA LEU A 257 -11.99 14.40 -9.62
C LEU A 257 -10.86 14.27 -10.64
N THR A 258 -11.19 13.81 -11.85
CA THR A 258 -10.25 13.64 -12.96
C THR A 258 -9.55 14.97 -13.19
N ILE A 259 -8.37 15.13 -12.58
CA ILE A 259 -7.41 16.12 -13.01
C ILE A 259 -6.88 15.55 -14.31
N GLU A 260 -7.35 16.07 -15.45
CA GLU A 260 -6.75 15.78 -16.74
C GLU A 260 -5.25 16.08 -16.64
N SER A 261 -4.43 15.04 -16.66
CA SER A 261 -2.99 15.17 -16.60
C SER A 261 -2.48 15.64 -17.96
N VAL A 262 -2.49 16.95 -18.20
CA VAL A 262 -1.61 17.52 -19.21
C VAL A 262 -0.21 17.61 -18.60
N SER A 263 0.50 16.48 -18.65
CA SER A 263 1.95 16.49 -18.57
C SER A 263 2.48 15.56 -19.65
N ALA A 264 2.38 16.03 -20.90
CA ALA A 264 3.35 15.59 -21.89
C ALA A 264 4.72 15.92 -21.30
N PHE A 265 5.46 14.89 -20.91
CA PHE A 265 6.84 15.01 -20.51
C PHE A 265 7.63 15.29 -21.79
N ASP A 266 7.62 16.56 -22.21
CA ASP A 266 8.48 17.04 -23.29
C ASP A 266 9.92 16.97 -22.78
N ASP A 267 10.63 15.92 -23.20
CA ASP A 267 12.08 15.71 -22.96
C ASP A 267 12.98 16.79 -23.59
N CYS A 268 12.40 17.83 -24.19
CA CYS A 268 13.12 19.02 -24.62
C CYS A 268 13.07 20.05 -23.48
N GLY A 269 14.09 20.03 -22.62
CA GLY A 269 14.28 21.04 -21.59
C GLY A 269 14.15 22.44 -22.19
N ARG A 270 13.11 23.18 -21.81
CA ARG A 270 12.94 24.58 -22.21
C ARG A 270 14.11 25.37 -21.65
N GLY A 271 15.07 25.71 -22.52
CA GLY A 271 16.18 26.59 -22.16
C GLY A 271 15.63 27.93 -21.71
N HIS A 272 15.96 28.36 -20.50
CA HIS A 272 15.64 29.72 -20.07
C HIS A 272 16.60 30.68 -20.78
N HIS A 273 16.07 31.60 -21.59
CA HIS A 273 16.86 32.63 -22.26
C HIS A 273 17.56 33.48 -21.19
N LEU A 274 18.86 33.69 -21.33
CA LEU A 274 19.64 34.47 -20.36
C LEU A 274 19.18 35.93 -20.40
N LEU A 275 19.41 36.66 -19.32
CA LEU A 275 19.05 38.08 -19.23
C LEU A 275 19.66 38.90 -20.39
N VAL A 276 20.84 38.49 -20.84
CA VAL A 276 21.54 39.07 -21.99
C VAL A 276 20.75 38.88 -23.28
N ASP A 277 20.19 37.69 -23.51
CA ASP A 277 19.39 37.40 -24.71
C ASP A 277 18.13 38.26 -24.75
N LYS A 278 17.46 38.45 -23.61
CA LYS A 278 16.31 39.36 -23.50
C LYS A 278 16.67 40.81 -23.81
N GLN A 279 17.85 41.25 -23.39
CA GLN A 279 18.34 42.62 -23.66
C GLN A 279 18.78 42.79 -25.12
N LEU A 280 19.27 41.73 -25.76
CA LEU A 280 19.57 41.70 -27.19
C LEU A 280 18.27 41.73 -28.00
N GLU A 281 17.26 40.95 -27.63
CA GLU A 281 15.92 40.95 -28.25
C GLU A 281 15.22 42.30 -28.13
N SER A 282 15.28 42.96 -26.96
CA SER A 282 14.67 44.29 -26.75
C SER A 282 15.43 45.43 -27.43
N GLY A 283 16.64 45.17 -27.96
CA GLY A 283 17.55 46.17 -28.52
C GLY A 283 18.13 47.14 -27.48
N GLU A 284 17.80 46.96 -26.20
CA GLU A 284 18.30 47.78 -25.10
C GLU A 284 19.79 47.54 -24.84
N PHE A 285 20.30 46.36 -25.16
CA PHE A 285 21.72 46.05 -25.03
C PHE A 285 22.61 47.05 -25.78
N PHE A 286 22.17 47.51 -26.96
CA PHE A 286 22.95 48.40 -27.83
C PHE A 286 22.82 49.90 -27.47
N LEU A 287 21.88 50.27 -26.59
CA LEU A 287 21.69 51.66 -26.20
C LEU A 287 22.67 52.05 -25.08
N ASN A 288 23.32 53.21 -25.25
CA ASN A 288 24.17 53.82 -24.22
C ASN A 288 23.33 54.26 -23.00
N ASP A 289 23.90 54.24 -21.80
CA ASP A 289 23.18 54.52 -20.54
C ASP A 289 22.53 55.90 -20.51
N LYS A 290 23.14 56.90 -21.16
CA LYS A 290 22.56 58.23 -21.35
C LYS A 290 21.25 58.20 -22.16
N LYS A 291 21.20 57.41 -23.23
CA LYS A 291 19.99 57.26 -24.05
C LYS A 291 18.91 56.47 -23.31
N LYS A 292 19.32 55.48 -22.51
CA LYS A 292 18.39 54.72 -21.64
C LYS A 292 17.76 55.61 -20.58
N SER A 293 18.52 56.50 -19.95
CA SER A 293 17.99 57.43 -18.95
C SER A 293 17.08 58.49 -19.57
N GLU A 294 17.40 59.02 -20.75
CA GLU A 294 16.54 59.93 -21.51
C GLU A 294 15.21 59.28 -21.87
N LYS A 295 15.22 58.05 -22.40
CA LYS A 295 13.99 57.30 -22.72
C LYS A 295 13.13 57.05 -21.48
N LYS A 296 13.75 56.69 -20.35
CA LYS A 296 13.05 56.55 -19.05
C LYS A 296 12.47 57.87 -18.54
N TRP A 297 13.15 58.99 -18.80
CA TRP A 297 12.66 60.32 -18.42
C TRP A 297 11.46 60.74 -19.27
N GLN A 298 11.53 60.52 -20.59
CA GLN A 298 10.42 60.76 -21.52
C GLN A 298 9.19 59.93 -21.12
N GLU A 299 9.37 58.63 -20.85
CA GLU A 299 8.28 57.74 -20.41
C GLU A 299 7.66 58.20 -19.08
N LYS A 300 8.47 58.75 -18.15
CA LYS A 300 7.96 59.34 -16.90
C LYS A 300 7.15 60.62 -17.16
N GLN A 301 7.60 61.47 -18.08
CA GLN A 301 6.87 62.69 -18.45
C GLN A 301 5.54 62.34 -19.11
N GLU A 302 5.52 61.40 -20.05
CA GLU A 302 4.31 60.89 -20.68
C GLU A 302 3.32 60.35 -19.63
N LYS A 303 3.77 59.46 -18.73
CA LYS A 303 2.95 58.95 -17.62
C LYS A 303 2.43 60.06 -16.69
N GLN A 304 3.20 61.12 -16.46
CA GLN A 304 2.74 62.26 -15.66
C GLN A 304 1.67 63.07 -16.40
N THR A 305 1.84 63.29 -17.71
CA THR A 305 0.84 63.96 -18.54
C THR A 305 -0.45 63.15 -18.61
N GLU A 306 -0.37 61.83 -18.81
CA GLU A 306 -1.51 60.92 -18.80
C GLU A 306 -2.28 61.01 -17.47
N LYS A 307 -1.59 60.85 -16.34
CA LYS A 307 -2.21 60.96 -15.01
C LYS A 307 -2.82 62.34 -14.75
N SER A 308 -2.19 63.41 -15.23
CA SER A 308 -2.72 64.77 -15.14
C SER A 308 -4.00 64.91 -15.95
N THR A 309 -4.02 64.40 -17.18
CA THR A 309 -5.22 64.40 -18.04
C THR A 309 -6.33 63.55 -17.44
N GLU A 310 -6.03 62.39 -16.87
CA GLU A 310 -6.99 61.52 -16.19
C GLU A 310 -7.57 62.20 -14.94
N LYS A 311 -6.75 62.81 -14.09
CA LYS A 311 -7.22 63.59 -12.94
C LYS A 311 -8.08 64.77 -13.36
N LYS A 312 -7.74 65.44 -14.47
CA LYS A 312 -8.55 66.53 -15.02
C LYS A 312 -9.91 66.00 -15.49
N ARG A 313 -9.94 64.88 -16.24
CA ARG A 313 -11.19 64.21 -16.65
C ARG A 313 -12.05 63.81 -15.46
N MET A 314 -11.47 63.24 -14.40
CA MET A 314 -12.19 62.85 -13.19
C MET A 314 -12.74 64.07 -12.42
N ARG A 315 -11.97 65.17 -12.37
CA ARG A 315 -12.43 66.43 -11.76
C ARG A 315 -13.58 67.03 -12.55
N ASP A 316 -13.45 67.11 -13.86
CA ASP A 316 -14.49 67.65 -14.75
C ASP A 316 -15.77 66.79 -14.65
N ALA A 317 -15.64 65.47 -14.56
CA ALA A 317 -16.77 64.56 -14.36
C ALA A 317 -17.49 64.76 -13.01
N SER A 318 -16.75 65.11 -11.95
CA SER A 318 -17.34 65.37 -10.62
C SER A 318 -18.06 66.71 -10.51
N PHE A 319 -17.81 67.65 -11.43
CA PHE A 319 -18.46 68.97 -11.46
C PHE A 319 -19.77 69.00 -12.25
N ILE A 320 -20.08 67.91 -12.95
CA ILE A 320 -21.36 67.73 -13.64
C ILE A 320 -22.33 67.15 -12.61
N PRO A 321 -23.42 67.86 -12.24
CA PRO A 321 -24.44 67.31 -11.36
C PRO A 321 -25.00 66.01 -11.94
N PRO A 322 -25.19 64.95 -11.13
CA PRO A 322 -25.83 63.73 -11.62
C PRO A 322 -27.23 64.05 -12.13
N GLU A 323 -27.58 63.55 -13.31
CA GLU A 323 -28.94 63.71 -13.85
C GLU A 323 -29.94 62.92 -12.99
N GLU A 324 -30.90 63.63 -12.38
CA GLU A 324 -31.97 63.00 -11.59
C GLU A 324 -33.06 62.42 -12.51
N PRO A 325 -33.59 61.22 -12.22
CA PRO A 325 -34.68 60.65 -13.00
C PRO A 325 -36.00 61.39 -12.72
N LEU A 326 -36.58 61.99 -13.77
CA LEU A 326 -37.91 62.62 -13.70
C LEU A 326 -38.99 61.56 -13.42
N GLN A 327 -39.55 61.58 -12.20
CA GLN A 327 -40.79 60.87 -11.88
C GLN A 327 -41.98 61.84 -11.87
N SER A 328 -42.92 61.55 -12.78
CA SER A 328 -44.21 62.19 -12.92
C SER A 328 -45.20 61.75 -11.84
N SER A 329 -45.84 62.68 -11.13
CA SER A 329 -47.31 62.82 -11.13
C SER A 329 -47.81 63.89 -10.16
N ASN A 330 -48.94 64.45 -10.56
CA ASN A 330 -49.61 65.64 -10.04
C ASN A 330 -50.14 65.47 -8.60
N ASN A 331 -49.98 66.52 -7.79
CA ASN A 331 -51.11 67.02 -7.02
C ASN A 331 -50.97 68.52 -6.72
N SER A 332 -52.06 69.21 -7.05
CA SER A 332 -52.24 70.65 -7.09
C SER A 332 -52.55 71.27 -5.73
N ASN A 333 -52.12 72.53 -5.60
CA ASN A 333 -52.65 73.59 -4.73
C ASN A 333 -52.28 73.57 -3.24
N LYS A 334 -51.16 74.23 -2.91
CA LYS A 334 -51.06 75.27 -1.87
C LYS A 334 -49.61 75.78 -1.76
N TYR A 335 -49.17 76.74 -2.58
CA TYR A 335 -47.95 77.52 -2.31
C TYR A 335 -47.93 78.79 -3.16
N GLU A 336 -48.66 79.83 -2.74
CA GLU A 336 -48.57 81.18 -3.34
C GLU A 336 -48.25 82.31 -2.35
N GLU A 337 -47.79 82.01 -1.13
CA GLU A 337 -47.43 83.06 -0.15
C GLU A 337 -45.92 83.18 0.14
N GLY A 338 -45.06 82.27 -0.36
CA GLY A 338 -43.61 82.28 -0.09
C GLY A 338 -42.70 82.82 -1.20
N LYS A 339 -43.26 83.29 -2.34
CA LYS A 339 -42.44 83.74 -3.49
C LYS A 339 -42.01 85.21 -3.43
N LYS A 340 -42.64 86.05 -2.60
CA LYS A 340 -42.29 87.47 -2.50
C LYS A 340 -41.03 87.69 -1.63
N ASP A 341 -40.82 86.89 -0.60
CA ASP A 341 -39.68 87.02 0.32
C ASP A 341 -38.34 86.55 -0.28
N LEU A 342 -38.35 85.52 -1.14
CA LEU A 342 -37.13 85.00 -1.78
C LEU A 342 -36.60 85.92 -2.90
N THR A 343 -37.49 86.64 -3.58
CA THR A 343 -37.09 87.61 -4.62
C THR A 343 -36.44 88.86 -4.02
N GLU A 344 -36.85 89.28 -2.82
CA GLU A 344 -36.20 90.39 -2.09
C GLU A 344 -34.84 89.97 -1.49
N LEU A 345 -34.76 88.74 -0.96
CA LEU A 345 -33.50 88.19 -0.42
C LEU A 345 -32.42 88.02 -1.51
N THR A 346 -32.80 87.57 -2.71
CA THR A 346 -31.86 87.36 -3.83
C THR A 346 -31.37 88.67 -4.46
N GLN A 347 -32.19 89.73 -4.46
CA GLN A 347 -31.76 91.06 -4.90
C GLN A 347 -30.78 91.70 -3.89
N SER A 348 -30.99 91.50 -2.57
CA SER A 348 -30.07 91.99 -1.53
C SER A 348 -28.71 91.28 -1.50
N LEU A 349 -28.64 90.01 -1.89
CA LEU A 349 -27.38 89.27 -2.01
C LEU A 349 -26.59 89.66 -3.27
N LYS A 350 -27.27 89.96 -4.39
CA LYS A 350 -26.64 90.44 -5.64
C LYS A 350 -26.05 91.84 -5.51
N SER A 351 -26.66 92.74 -4.72
CA SER A 351 -26.08 94.05 -4.42
C SER A 351 -24.84 93.93 -3.52
N LYS A 352 -24.91 93.12 -2.45
CA LYS A 352 -23.75 92.85 -1.56
C LYS A 352 -22.57 92.19 -2.26
N THR A 353 -22.80 91.28 -3.22
CA THR A 353 -21.70 90.66 -4.01
C THR A 353 -21.09 91.59 -5.05
N LYS A 354 -21.85 92.55 -5.60
CA LYS A 354 -21.28 93.61 -6.46
C LYS A 354 -20.42 94.60 -5.65
N GLU A 355 -20.78 94.91 -4.42
CA GLU A 355 -19.98 95.74 -3.51
C GLU A 355 -18.66 95.05 -3.10
N LEU A 356 -18.71 93.75 -2.77
CA LEU A 356 -17.51 92.96 -2.44
C LEU A 356 -16.55 92.79 -3.63
N LYS A 357 -17.07 92.66 -4.86
CA LYS A 357 -16.22 92.63 -6.08
C LYS A 357 -15.57 93.99 -6.37
N LYS A 358 -16.19 95.10 -5.99
CA LYS A 358 -15.57 96.44 -6.06
C LYS A 358 -14.45 96.59 -5.03
N GLN A 359 -14.61 96.06 -3.82
CA GLN A 359 -13.58 96.10 -2.76
C GLN A 359 -12.37 95.18 -3.05
N LYS A 360 -12.57 93.99 -3.63
CA LYS A 360 -11.46 93.08 -3.99
C LYS A 360 -10.59 93.59 -5.14
N LYS A 361 -11.15 94.32 -6.11
CA LYS A 361 -10.36 94.91 -7.21
C LYS A 361 -9.39 96.01 -6.76
N THR A 362 -9.60 96.58 -5.57
CA THR A 362 -8.74 97.61 -4.96
C THR A 362 -7.65 97.05 -4.03
N GLN A 363 -7.63 95.74 -3.74
CA GLN A 363 -6.68 95.12 -2.80
C GLN A 363 -5.77 94.04 -3.43
N GLU A 364 -5.56 94.08 -4.75
CA GLU A 364 -4.50 93.29 -5.40
C GLU A 364 -3.44 94.22 -5.98
N LYS A 365 -2.37 94.41 -5.20
CA LYS A 365 -0.98 94.61 -5.65
C LYS A 365 -0.09 94.49 -4.43
N VAL A 366 0.27 93.27 -4.05
CA VAL A 366 1.40 93.02 -3.15
C VAL A 366 2.43 92.24 -3.96
N ASN A 367 3.63 92.81 -4.00
CA ASN A 367 4.74 92.44 -4.88
C ASN A 367 5.44 91.17 -4.36
N ALA A 368 5.81 90.25 -5.25
CA ALA A 368 6.33 88.92 -4.91
C ALA A 368 7.83 88.90 -4.53
N GLU A 369 8.46 90.06 -4.35
CA GLU A 369 9.92 90.19 -4.22
C GLU A 369 10.42 90.31 -2.76
N GLU A 370 9.55 90.35 -1.75
CA GLU A 370 9.96 90.41 -0.33
C GLU A 370 10.20 89.05 0.34
N TYR A 371 10.07 87.93 -0.38
CA TYR A 371 10.22 86.57 0.19
C TYR A 371 11.50 85.83 -0.23
N ILE A 372 12.51 86.54 -0.75
CA ILE A 372 13.83 85.97 -1.08
C ILE A 372 14.95 86.93 -0.65
N ALA A 373 15.62 86.61 0.46
CA ALA A 373 17.03 86.91 0.85
C ALA A 373 17.10 86.90 2.39
N VAL A 374 18.01 86.24 3.10
CA VAL A 374 19.17 85.34 2.86
C VAL A 374 19.25 84.45 4.09
#